data_AF-A0A7X0V2I7-F1
#
_entry.id   AF-A0A7X0V2I7-F1
#
_cell.length_a   1.000
_cell.length_b   1.000
_cell.length_c   1.000
_cell.angle_alpha   90.00
_cell.angle_beta   90.00
_cell.angle_gamma   90.00
#
_symmetry.space_group_name_H-M   'P 1'
#
loop_
_entity.id
_entity.type
_entity.pdbx_description
1 polymer ?
#
loop_
_entity_poly.entity_id
_entity_poly.type
_entity_poly.pdbx_seq_one_letter_code
_entity_poly.pdbx_strand_id
1 'polypeptide(L)'
;MSYTFSTHTHRFAVWTAARAVSRDFIGTESVQKAIEKSGLPAMLEQLAECGSLSPATFDSFHKEAVNAMAEQLKAMLGPNAHKATYGRVAKILAIYIKTKFVLPDPICSLSKMAHPPIDAILLKNLSKECRDLMVAQVRWTKLNEGEYFTLINSLRQRFDLECFWELEQYWLPG
;
A
#
# COMPACT_ATOMS: atom_id res chain seq x y z
N MET A 1 27.35 -2.30 11.13
CA MET A 1 26.85 -2.41 9.75
C MET A 1 27.19 -1.13 9.02
N SER A 2 27.80 -1.22 7.83
CA SER A 2 28.01 -0.06 6.98
C SER A 2 26.67 0.42 6.43
N TYR A 3 26.50 1.73 6.35
CA TYR A 3 25.32 2.33 5.76
C TYR A 3 25.38 2.17 4.23
N THR A 4 24.35 1.56 3.63
CA THR A 4 24.27 1.28 2.19
C THR A 4 23.09 2.02 1.55
N PHE A 5 23.09 2.13 0.21
CA PHE A 5 21.95 2.67 -0.54
C PHE A 5 20.65 1.92 -0.22
N SER A 6 20.69 0.57 -0.19
CA SER A 6 19.54 -0.25 0.22
C SER A 6 19.05 0.09 1.64
N THR A 7 19.97 0.32 2.59
CA THR A 7 19.62 0.77 3.95
C THR A 7 18.97 2.16 3.95
N HIS A 8 19.49 3.10 3.16
CA HIS A 8 18.90 4.43 3.00
C HIS A 8 17.46 4.35 2.46
N THR A 9 17.28 3.67 1.32
CA THR A 9 15.98 3.51 0.66
C THR A 9 14.98 2.82 1.57
N HIS A 10 15.39 1.77 2.29
CA HIS A 10 14.54 1.11 3.27
C HIS A 10 14.07 2.07 4.38
N ARG A 11 14.99 2.80 5.02
CA ARG A 11 14.65 3.75 6.10
C ARG A 11 13.71 4.86 5.60
N PHE A 12 13.97 5.37 4.41
CA PHE A 12 13.13 6.41 3.80
C PHE A 12 11.73 5.87 3.43
N ALA A 13 11.64 4.65 2.89
CA ALA A 13 10.36 3.98 2.61
C ALA A 13 9.55 3.72 3.89
N VAL A 14 10.19 3.27 4.97
CA VAL A 14 9.53 3.11 6.28
C VAL A 14 9.00 4.45 6.80
N TRP A 15 9.82 5.50 6.77
CA TRP A 15 9.43 6.81 7.25
C TRP A 15 8.24 7.38 6.47
N THR A 16 8.29 7.33 5.13
CA THR A 16 7.19 7.79 4.26
C THR A 16 5.90 7.00 4.50
N ALA A 17 5.98 5.68 4.58
CA ALA A 17 4.83 4.82 4.86
C ALA A 17 4.20 5.13 6.22
N ALA A 18 5.03 5.35 7.25
CA ALA A 18 4.55 5.73 8.57
C ALA A 18 3.85 7.09 8.57
N ARG A 19 4.41 8.10 7.90
CA ARG A 19 3.79 9.43 7.77
C ARG A 19 2.45 9.37 7.05
N ALA A 20 2.31 8.50 6.05
CA ALA A 20 1.09 8.36 5.27
C ALA A 20 -0.13 7.84 6.06
N VAL A 21 0.11 7.20 7.22
CA VAL A 21 -0.94 6.61 8.07
C VAL A 21 -0.98 7.15 9.51
N SER A 22 -0.09 8.08 9.88
CA SER A 22 0.14 8.46 11.28
C SER A 22 -1.09 9.08 11.98
N ARG A 23 -2.01 9.67 11.23
CA ARG A 23 -3.20 10.35 11.80
C ARG A 23 -4.08 9.35 12.55
N ASP A 24 -4.21 9.57 13.86
CA ASP A 24 -5.02 8.83 14.84
C ASP A 24 -4.74 7.32 14.92
N PHE A 25 -3.51 6.90 14.62
CA PHE A 25 -3.15 5.48 14.51
C PHE A 25 -1.88 5.07 15.24
N ILE A 26 -0.73 5.13 14.58
CA ILE A 26 0.50 4.54 15.11
C ILE A 26 1.74 5.32 14.65
N GLY A 27 2.80 5.25 15.45
CA GLY A 27 4.07 5.93 15.19
C GLY A 27 5.00 5.15 14.27
N THR A 28 6.06 5.82 13.80
CA THR A 28 7.05 5.28 12.87
C THR A 28 7.73 4.02 13.38
N GLU A 29 8.08 3.95 14.67
CA GLU A 29 8.75 2.78 15.25
C GLU A 29 7.91 1.51 15.11
N SER A 30 6.59 1.60 15.35
CA SER A 30 5.70 0.44 15.22
C SER A 30 5.48 0.05 13.76
N VAL A 31 5.41 1.02 12.83
CA VAL A 31 5.35 0.71 11.40
C VAL A 31 6.62 0.00 10.93
N GLN A 32 7.79 0.48 11.37
CA GLN A 32 9.07 -0.16 11.10
C GLN A 32 9.06 -1.61 11.58
N LYS A 33 8.73 -1.82 12.87
CA LYS A 33 8.65 -3.15 13.47
C LYS A 33 7.68 -4.06 12.73
N ALA A 34 6.53 -3.55 12.29
CA ALA A 34 5.56 -4.32 11.53
C ALA A 34 6.09 -4.75 10.15
N ILE A 35 6.74 -3.84 9.43
CA ILE A 35 7.38 -4.14 8.14
C ILE A 35 8.48 -5.19 8.31
N GLU A 36 9.36 -5.03 9.29
CA GLU A 36 10.49 -5.94 9.50
C GLU A 36 10.02 -7.32 9.99
N LYS A 37 9.12 -7.37 10.97
CA LYS A 37 8.64 -8.64 11.56
C LYS A 37 7.65 -9.40 10.70
N SER A 38 6.95 -8.73 9.79
CA SER A 38 6.07 -9.40 8.81
C SER A 38 6.86 -10.12 7.72
N GLY A 39 8.17 -9.91 7.62
CA GLY A 39 8.98 -10.47 6.53
C GLY A 39 8.79 -9.75 5.19
N LEU A 40 8.07 -8.63 5.15
CA LEU A 40 7.76 -7.88 3.93
C LEU A 40 9.00 -7.64 3.03
N PRO A 41 10.18 -7.23 3.54
CA PRO A 41 11.36 -7.05 2.69
C PRO A 41 11.74 -8.32 1.92
N ALA A 42 11.76 -9.47 2.59
CA ALA A 42 12.10 -10.76 1.98
C ALA A 42 11.04 -11.21 0.98
N MET A 43 9.75 -11.04 1.32
CA MET A 43 8.65 -11.37 0.41
C MET A 43 8.72 -10.54 -0.89
N LEU A 44 9.08 -9.26 -0.80
CA LEU A 44 9.23 -8.39 -1.96
C LEU A 44 10.45 -8.74 -2.82
N GLU A 45 11.56 -9.14 -2.21
CA GLU A 45 12.75 -9.62 -2.93
C GLU A 45 12.41 -10.90 -3.72
N GLN A 46 11.74 -11.86 -3.08
CA GLN A 46 11.25 -13.08 -3.74
C GLN A 46 10.26 -12.77 -4.87
N LEU A 47 9.36 -11.80 -4.67
CA LEU A 47 8.39 -11.40 -5.68
C LEU A 47 9.08 -10.73 -6.88
N ALA A 48 10.12 -9.92 -6.65
CA ALA A 48 10.89 -9.25 -7.68
C ALA A 48 11.72 -10.23 -8.53
N GLU A 49 12.16 -11.35 -7.95
CA GLU A 49 12.84 -12.44 -8.67
C GLU A 49 11.87 -13.29 -9.51
N CYS A 50 10.56 -13.19 -9.26
CA CYS A 50 9.54 -13.85 -10.07
C CYS A 50 9.43 -13.14 -11.44
N GLY A 51 10.08 -13.70 -12.46
CA GLY A 51 10.23 -13.09 -13.80
C GLY A 51 8.92 -12.80 -14.55
N SER A 52 7.76 -13.30 -14.11
CA SER A 52 6.45 -12.99 -14.68
C SER A 52 5.42 -12.72 -13.57
N LEU A 53 5.31 -11.46 -13.15
CA LEU A 53 4.33 -11.04 -12.16
C LEU A 53 2.97 -10.77 -12.83
N SER A 54 1.93 -11.50 -12.40
CA SER A 54 0.55 -11.28 -12.84
C SER A 54 -0.25 -10.49 -11.80
N PRO A 55 -1.39 -9.86 -12.16
CA PRO A 55 -2.29 -9.24 -11.19
C PRO A 55 -2.75 -10.21 -10.09
N ALA A 56 -3.04 -11.47 -10.44
CA ALA A 56 -3.47 -12.48 -9.47
C ALA A 56 -2.35 -12.89 -8.50
N THR A 57 -1.12 -12.99 -9.00
CA THR A 57 0.07 -13.26 -8.17
C THR A 57 0.31 -12.09 -7.20
N PHE A 58 0.24 -10.85 -7.71
CA PHE A 58 0.40 -9.67 -6.87
C PHE A 58 -0.73 -9.54 -5.83
N ASP A 59 -1.97 -9.80 -6.20
CA ASP A 59 -3.11 -9.74 -5.27
C ASP A 59 -2.97 -10.78 -4.14
N SER A 60 -2.44 -11.97 -4.46
CA SER A 60 -2.16 -13.02 -3.47
C SER A 60 -1.04 -12.60 -2.52
N PHE A 61 0.07 -12.09 -3.06
CA PHE A 61 1.15 -11.50 -2.26
C PHE A 61 0.64 -10.35 -1.38
N HIS A 62 -0.19 -9.46 -1.93
CA HIS A 62 -0.71 -8.30 -1.23
C HIS A 62 -1.55 -8.74 -0.02
N LYS A 63 -2.40 -9.76 -0.18
CA LYS A 63 -3.16 -10.35 0.94
C LYS A 63 -2.26 -10.87 2.03
N GLU A 64 -1.28 -11.69 1.67
CA GLU A 64 -0.32 -12.26 2.62
C GLU A 64 0.44 -11.17 3.38
N ALA A 65 1.03 -10.22 2.65
CA ALA A 65 1.83 -9.13 3.20
C ALA A 65 1.00 -8.22 4.13
N VAL A 66 -0.22 -7.85 3.71
CA VAL A 66 -1.11 -7.02 4.53
C VAL A 66 -1.54 -7.75 5.79
N ASN A 67 -1.89 -9.03 5.69
CA ASN A 67 -2.33 -9.81 6.85
C ASN A 67 -1.18 -10.03 7.84
N ALA A 68 0.01 -10.38 7.36
CA ALA A 68 1.21 -10.51 8.20
C ALA A 68 1.56 -9.20 8.92
N MET A 69 1.54 -8.05 8.22
CA MET A 69 1.74 -6.75 8.86
C MET A 69 0.62 -6.37 9.84
N ALA A 70 -0.63 -6.68 9.51
CA ALA A 70 -1.77 -6.39 10.36
C ALA A 70 -1.69 -7.17 11.67
N GLU A 71 -1.23 -8.42 11.67
CA GLU A 71 -0.98 -9.20 12.88
C GLU A 71 0.06 -8.52 13.78
N GLN A 72 1.20 -8.08 13.23
CA GLN A 72 2.23 -7.37 13.99
C GLN A 72 1.69 -6.06 14.58
N LEU A 73 0.93 -5.29 13.80
CA LEU A 73 0.34 -4.03 14.25
C LEU A 73 -0.72 -4.25 15.34
N LYS A 74 -1.59 -5.26 15.19
CA LYS A 74 -2.61 -5.61 16.18
C LYS A 74 -1.96 -5.99 17.52
N ALA A 75 -0.90 -6.80 17.48
CA ALA A 75 -0.15 -7.17 18.68
C ALA A 75 0.44 -5.93 19.39
N MET A 76 0.98 -4.96 18.65
CA MET A 76 1.53 -3.72 19.21
C MET A 76 0.47 -2.74 19.72
N LEU A 77 -0.72 -2.72 19.11
CA LEU A 77 -1.80 -1.80 19.46
C LEU A 77 -2.64 -2.25 20.67
N GLY A 78 -2.59 -3.54 21.02
CA GLY A 78 -3.33 -4.09 22.16
C GLY A 78 -4.82 -3.74 22.11
N PRO A 79 -5.38 -2.98 23.08
CA PRO A 79 -6.79 -2.56 23.08
C PRO A 79 -7.23 -1.81 21.80
N ASN A 80 -6.28 -1.18 21.10
CA ASN A 80 -6.50 -0.45 19.86
C ASN A 80 -6.32 -1.29 18.59
N ALA A 81 -6.22 -2.63 18.69
CA ALA A 81 -6.01 -3.53 17.55
C ALA A 81 -7.02 -3.34 16.41
N HIS A 82 -8.26 -2.96 16.74
CA HIS A 82 -9.31 -2.64 15.76
C HIS A 82 -8.96 -1.48 14.80
N LYS A 83 -7.94 -0.65 15.13
CA LYS A 83 -7.45 0.41 14.25
C LYS A 83 -6.55 -0.11 13.13
N ALA A 84 -5.94 -1.30 13.24
CA ALA A 84 -5.15 -1.93 12.19
C ALA A 84 -6.06 -2.61 11.15
N THR A 85 -6.86 -1.80 10.46
CA THR A 85 -7.77 -2.23 9.40
C THR A 85 -7.00 -2.54 8.13
N TYR A 86 -7.60 -3.33 7.24
CA TYR A 86 -6.97 -3.74 5.99
C TYR A 86 -6.57 -2.52 5.16
N GLY A 87 -7.46 -1.54 4.99
CA GLY A 87 -7.15 -0.33 4.23
C GLY A 87 -6.00 0.51 4.81
N ARG A 88 -5.82 0.55 6.14
CA ARG A 88 -4.68 1.23 6.76
C ARG A 88 -3.36 0.51 6.48
N VAL A 89 -3.36 -0.81 6.60
CA VAL A 89 -2.15 -1.61 6.39
C VAL A 89 -1.79 -1.71 4.90
N ALA A 90 -2.78 -1.83 4.02
CA ALA A 90 -2.61 -1.75 2.58
C ALA A 90 -1.99 -0.40 2.13
N LYS A 91 -2.36 0.72 2.78
CA LYS A 91 -1.72 2.01 2.52
C LYS A 91 -0.24 2.02 2.92
N ILE A 92 0.14 1.38 4.03
CA ILE A 92 1.55 1.21 4.42
C ILE A 92 2.29 0.44 3.32
N LEU A 93 1.73 -0.69 2.88
CA LEU A 93 2.32 -1.52 1.83
C LEU A 93 2.53 -0.74 0.53
N ALA A 94 1.48 -0.07 0.04
CA ALA A 94 1.51 0.70 -1.20
C ALA A 94 2.59 1.79 -1.18
N ILE A 95 2.68 2.57 -0.10
CA ILE A 95 3.70 3.61 0.03
C ILE A 95 5.10 3.00 0.13
N TYR A 96 5.27 1.90 0.87
CA TYR A 96 6.56 1.24 0.98
C TYR A 96 7.05 0.72 -0.38
N ILE A 97 6.18 0.01 -1.12
CA ILE A 97 6.47 -0.48 -2.47
C ILE A 97 6.81 0.69 -3.40
N LYS A 98 6.00 1.74 -3.37
CA LYS A 98 6.20 2.90 -4.24
C LYS A 98 7.56 3.54 -4.01
N THR A 99 7.90 3.82 -2.75
CA THR A 99 9.16 4.46 -2.39
C THR A 99 10.38 3.59 -2.67
N LYS A 100 10.28 2.26 -2.41
CA LYS A 100 11.44 1.36 -2.51
C LYS A 100 11.67 0.79 -3.91
N PHE A 101 10.62 0.62 -4.73
CA PHE A 101 10.71 -0.08 -6.00
C PHE A 101 10.20 0.73 -7.20
N VAL A 102 9.04 1.38 -7.09
CA VAL A 102 8.44 2.10 -8.23
C VAL A 102 9.20 3.39 -8.54
N LEU A 103 9.55 4.20 -7.54
CA LEU A 103 10.27 5.46 -7.80
C LEU A 103 11.69 5.23 -8.34
N PRO A 104 12.46 4.23 -7.87
CA PRO A 104 13.76 3.91 -8.46
C PRO A 104 13.68 3.29 -9.86
N ASP A 105 12.63 2.50 -10.14
CA ASP A 105 12.42 1.85 -11.44
C ASP A 105 10.91 1.82 -11.80
N PRO A 106 10.41 2.86 -12.49
CA PRO A 106 8.98 3.04 -12.74
C PRO A 106 8.40 2.05 -13.75
N ILE A 107 9.23 1.28 -14.47
CA ILE A 107 8.79 0.32 -15.51
C ILE A 107 9.02 -1.14 -15.12
N CYS A 108 9.48 -1.41 -13.89
CA CYS A 108 9.67 -2.78 -13.40
C CYS A 108 8.33 -3.57 -13.32
N SER A 109 8.42 -4.90 -13.28
CA SER A 109 7.24 -5.77 -13.18
C SER A 109 6.35 -5.43 -11.99
N LEU A 110 6.97 -5.03 -10.86
CA LEU A 110 6.26 -4.64 -9.65
C LEU A 110 5.48 -3.33 -9.83
N SER A 111 6.00 -2.37 -10.60
CA SER A 111 5.31 -1.10 -10.84
C SER A 111 4.00 -1.32 -11.60
N LYS A 112 3.99 -2.20 -12.59
CA LYS A 112 2.77 -2.49 -13.37
C LYS A 112 1.61 -2.99 -12.50
N MET A 113 1.94 -3.74 -11.44
CA MET A 113 0.94 -4.40 -10.58
C MET A 113 0.66 -3.67 -9.26
N ALA A 114 1.58 -2.81 -8.79
CA ALA A 114 1.48 -2.15 -7.50
C ALA A 114 0.18 -1.35 -7.37
N HIS A 115 -0.55 -1.60 -6.29
CA HIS A 115 -1.75 -0.83 -5.96
C HIS A 115 -1.39 0.62 -5.62
N PRO A 116 -2.19 1.62 -6.06
CA PRO A 116 -2.02 2.97 -5.58
C PRO A 116 -2.33 3.07 -4.08
N PRO A 117 -1.75 4.03 -3.35
CA PRO A 117 -2.09 4.28 -1.97
C PRO A 117 -3.52 4.83 -1.88
N ILE A 118 -4.45 3.98 -1.44
CA ILE A 118 -5.86 4.37 -1.27
C ILE A 118 -6.00 5.31 -0.07
N ASP A 119 -6.45 6.54 -0.34
CA ASP A 119 -6.81 7.50 0.71
C ASP A 119 -7.93 8.46 0.30
N ALA A 120 -8.32 9.33 1.24
CA ALA A 120 -9.42 10.26 1.04
C ALA A 120 -9.14 11.30 -0.06
N ILE A 121 -7.89 11.67 -0.31
CA ILE A 121 -7.53 12.65 -1.35
C ILE A 121 -7.74 11.99 -2.72
N LEU A 122 -7.14 10.80 -2.90
CA LEU A 122 -7.26 10.03 -4.13
C LEU A 122 -8.74 9.75 -4.47
N LEU A 123 -9.49 9.21 -3.51
CA LEU A 123 -10.90 8.84 -3.72
C LEU A 123 -11.82 10.04 -3.99
N LYS A 124 -11.56 11.16 -3.30
CA LYS A 124 -12.32 12.41 -3.53
C LYS A 124 -12.09 12.94 -4.94
N ASN A 125 -10.85 12.97 -5.40
CA ASN A 125 -10.52 13.49 -6.73
C ASN A 125 -10.98 12.54 -7.83
N LEU A 126 -10.82 11.22 -7.65
CA LEU A 126 -11.41 10.22 -8.56
C LEU A 126 -12.92 10.41 -8.75
N SER A 127 -13.65 10.71 -7.68
CA SER A 127 -15.10 10.92 -7.77
C SER A 127 -15.51 12.23 -8.47
N LYS A 128 -14.60 13.21 -8.60
CA LYS A 128 -14.87 14.42 -9.39
C LYS A 128 -14.84 14.12 -10.88
N GLU A 129 -13.86 13.31 -11.28
CA GLU A 129 -13.61 12.92 -12.68
C GLU A 129 -14.57 11.81 -13.12
N CYS A 130 -14.83 10.85 -12.25
CA CYS A 130 -15.72 9.71 -12.49
C CYS A 130 -16.80 9.67 -11.42
N ARG A 131 -17.82 10.52 -11.58
CA ARG A 131 -18.92 10.67 -10.60
C ARG A 131 -19.68 9.36 -10.36
N ASP A 132 -19.79 8.53 -11.38
CA ASP A 132 -20.44 7.22 -11.38
C ASP A 132 -19.79 6.19 -10.44
N LEU A 133 -18.49 6.32 -10.15
CA LEU A 133 -17.79 5.41 -9.24
C LEU A 133 -18.24 5.51 -7.78
N MET A 134 -18.79 6.67 -7.37
CA MET A 134 -19.27 6.92 -5.99
C MET A 134 -18.24 6.61 -4.87
N VAL A 135 -16.94 6.65 -5.17
CA VAL A 135 -15.86 6.22 -4.25
C VAL A 135 -15.51 7.25 -3.17
N ALA A 136 -15.98 8.50 -3.27
CA ALA A 136 -15.69 9.56 -2.30
C ALA A 136 -16.21 9.25 -0.90
N GLN A 137 -17.25 8.43 -0.78
CA GLN A 137 -17.84 8.04 0.50
C GLN A 137 -17.09 6.87 1.17
N VAL A 138 -16.17 6.23 0.45
CA VAL A 138 -15.41 5.09 0.96
C VAL A 138 -14.48 5.56 2.08
N ARG A 139 -14.73 5.05 3.29
CA ARG A 139 -13.86 5.27 4.45
C ARG A 139 -12.69 4.31 4.38
N TRP A 140 -11.65 4.66 3.63
CA TRP A 140 -10.46 3.81 3.42
C TRP A 140 -9.85 3.28 4.73
N THR A 141 -9.89 4.06 5.81
CA THR A 141 -9.38 3.64 7.13
C THR A 141 -10.22 2.56 7.82
N LYS A 142 -11.36 2.18 7.25
CA LYS A 142 -12.30 1.18 7.79
C LYS A 142 -12.46 -0.04 6.90
N LEU A 143 -11.83 -0.04 5.71
CA LEU A 143 -11.92 -1.16 4.77
C LEU A 143 -11.42 -2.46 5.41
N ASN A 144 -12.23 -3.51 5.28
CA ASN A 144 -11.78 -4.89 5.40
C ASN A 144 -11.17 -5.39 4.07
N GLU A 145 -10.67 -6.63 4.06
CA GLU A 145 -10.03 -7.21 2.87
C GLU A 145 -10.97 -7.26 1.65
N GLY A 146 -12.20 -7.76 1.83
CA GLY A 146 -13.17 -7.90 0.74
C GLY A 146 -13.60 -6.56 0.16
N GLU A 147 -13.87 -5.57 1.01
CA GLU A 147 -14.20 -4.20 0.59
C GLU A 147 -13.03 -3.55 -0.16
N TYR A 148 -11.79 -3.77 0.30
CA TYR A 148 -10.61 -3.27 -0.36
C TYR A 148 -10.47 -3.84 -1.78
N PHE A 149 -10.58 -5.16 -1.96
CA PHE A 149 -10.48 -5.75 -3.29
C PHE A 149 -11.67 -5.42 -4.19
N THR A 150 -12.86 -5.23 -3.64
CA THR A 150 -14.01 -4.71 -4.39
C THR A 150 -13.69 -3.34 -4.98
N LEU A 151 -13.10 -2.44 -4.18
CA LEU A 151 -12.63 -1.14 -4.63
C LEU A 151 -11.53 -1.26 -5.70
N ILE A 152 -10.48 -2.05 -5.45
CA ILE A 152 -9.37 -2.24 -6.39
C ILE A 152 -9.87 -2.76 -7.75
N ASN A 153 -10.75 -3.76 -7.74
CA ASN A 153 -11.30 -4.31 -8.98
C ASN A 153 -12.18 -3.30 -9.72
N SER A 154 -12.99 -2.52 -9.01
CA SER A 154 -13.78 -1.44 -9.61
C SER A 154 -12.89 -0.39 -10.29
N LEU A 155 -11.76 -0.05 -9.67
CA LEU A 155 -10.78 0.87 -10.26
C LEU A 155 -10.09 0.26 -11.50
N ARG A 156 -9.62 -0.99 -11.43
CA ARG A 156 -9.02 -1.69 -12.58
C ARG A 156 -9.99 -1.83 -13.76
N GLN A 157 -11.28 -2.05 -13.50
CA GLN A 157 -12.30 -2.13 -14.55
C GLN A 157 -12.59 -0.77 -15.19
N ARG A 158 -12.47 0.32 -14.42
CA ARG A 158 -12.79 1.67 -14.90
C ARG A 158 -11.65 2.31 -15.69
N PHE A 159 -10.40 2.00 -15.33
CA PHE A 159 -9.20 2.62 -15.86
C PHE A 159 -8.32 1.58 -16.54
N ASP A 160 -8.17 1.71 -17.86
CA ASP A 160 -7.25 0.93 -18.67
C ASP A 160 -5.86 1.58 -18.61
N LEU A 161 -5.08 1.23 -17.59
CA LEU A 161 -3.75 1.81 -17.31
C LEU A 161 -2.66 0.75 -17.51
N GLU A 162 -1.52 1.15 -18.08
CA GLU A 162 -0.38 0.26 -18.20
C GLU A 162 0.20 -0.06 -16.82
N CYS A 163 0.30 0.96 -15.96
CA CYS A 163 0.73 0.80 -14.59
C CYS A 163 -0.37 1.24 -13.63
N PHE A 164 -0.82 0.35 -12.76
CA PHE A 164 -1.97 0.65 -11.91
C PHE A 164 -1.75 1.82 -10.93
N TRP A 165 -0.49 2.13 -10.58
CA TRP A 165 -0.15 3.31 -9.79
C TRP A 165 -0.41 4.64 -10.50
N GLU A 166 -0.60 4.67 -11.83
CA GLU A 166 -0.89 5.90 -12.60
C GLU A 166 -2.21 6.57 -12.17
N LEU A 167 -3.07 5.86 -11.44
CA LEU A 167 -4.22 6.46 -10.74
C LEU A 167 -3.82 7.59 -9.80
N GLU A 168 -2.57 7.62 -9.34
CA GLU A 168 -2.06 8.67 -8.48
C GLU A 168 -1.94 10.03 -9.17
N GLN A 169 -2.19 10.14 -10.47
CA GLN A 169 -2.45 11.44 -11.12
C GLN A 169 -3.59 12.21 -10.46
N TYR A 170 -4.51 11.52 -9.76
CA TYR A 170 -5.59 12.12 -8.99
C TYR A 170 -5.23 12.36 -7.52
N TRP A 171 -4.01 12.05 -7.08
CA TRP A 171 -3.54 12.29 -5.72
C TRP A 171 -3.02 13.72 -5.53
N LEU A 172 -3.80 14.69 -5.97
CA LEU A 172 -3.46 16.12 -5.94
C LEU A 172 -3.86 16.75 -4.60
N PRO A 173 -2.98 17.54 -3.95
CA PRO A 173 -3.36 18.32 -2.77
C PRO A 173 -4.48 19.28 -3.18
N GLY A 174 -5.54 19.28 -2.37
CA GLY A 174 -6.71 20.13 -2.59
C GLY A 174 -6.54 21.52 -1.99
#